data_AF-A0A417INZ4-F1
#
_entry.id   AF-A0A417INZ4-F1
#
_cell.length_a   1.000
_cell.length_b   1.000
_cell.length_c   1.000
_cell.angle_alpha   90.00
_cell.angle_beta   90.00
_cell.angle_gamma   90.00
#
_symmetry.space_group_name_H-M   'P 1'
#
loop_
_entity.id
_entity.type
_entity.pdbx_description
1 polymer ?
#
loop_
_entity_poly.entity_id
_entity_poly.type
_entity_poly.pdbx_seq_one_letter_code
_entity_poly.pdbx_strand_id
1 'polypeptide(L)' 'MKSSAKKIELASVDDLFSTEEGRQDAKLEKIQEIPLSELHPFRNHPFKVKDDESMMETADSIRQYGVLVPAIARP' A
#
# COMPACT_ATOMS: atom_id res chain seq x y z
N MET A 1 11.25 42.85 26.18
CA MET A 1 10.14 41.89 25.97
C MET A 1 10.35 41.30 24.57
N LYS A 2 10.89 40.08 24.46
CA LYS A 2 11.23 39.47 23.16
C LYS A 2 10.05 38.63 22.70
N SER A 3 9.39 39.05 21.63
CA SER A 3 8.16 38.46 21.11
C SER A 3 8.39 37.03 20.65
N SER A 4 7.71 36.11 21.32
CA SER A 4 7.55 34.72 20.93
C SER A 4 6.60 34.64 19.74
N ALA A 5 7.14 34.39 18.56
CA ALA A 5 6.35 33.95 17.41
C ALA A 5 7.12 32.77 16.79
N LYS A 6 7.02 31.61 17.46
CA LYS A 6 7.34 30.33 16.84
C LYS A 6 6.52 30.24 15.56
N LYS A 7 7.20 30.11 14.43
CA LYS A 7 6.68 29.83 13.08
C LYS A 7 5.46 28.89 13.19
N ILE A 8 4.25 29.45 13.07
CA ILE A 8 3.02 28.66 12.98
C ILE A 8 3.05 28.10 11.56
N GLU A 9 3.52 26.87 11.42
CA GLU A 9 3.35 26.12 10.18
C GLU A 9 1.85 25.91 10.01
N LEU A 10 1.27 26.62 9.04
CA LEU A 10 -0.15 26.51 8.73
C LEU A 10 -0.40 25.07 8.32
N ALA A 11 -1.13 24.34 9.17
CA ALA A 11 -1.65 23.02 8.84
C ALA A 11 -2.41 23.12 7.52
N SER A 12 -2.23 22.15 6.64
CA SER A 12 -2.95 22.11 5.36
C SER A 12 -4.46 22.09 5.63
N VAL A 13 -5.27 22.56 4.68
CA VAL A 13 -6.72 22.57 4.84
C VAL A 13 -7.22 21.16 5.14
N ASP A 14 -6.64 20.14 4.51
CA ASP A 14 -6.94 18.74 4.78
C ASP A 14 -6.56 18.30 6.22
N ASP A 15 -5.49 18.84 6.81
CA ASP A 15 -5.12 18.60 8.22
C ASP A 15 -6.04 19.31 9.23
N LEU A 16 -6.86 20.26 8.81
CA LEU A 16 -7.80 20.94 9.70
C LEU A 16 -9.19 20.26 9.69
N PHE A 17 -9.54 19.59 8.60
CA PHE A 17 -10.86 18.97 8.41
C PHE A 17 -10.86 17.44 8.42
N SER A 18 -9.69 16.78 8.53
CA SER A 18 -9.62 15.33 8.70
C SER A 18 -9.73 14.93 10.18
N THR A 19 -10.54 13.92 10.49
CA THR A 19 -10.55 13.31 11.84
C THR A 19 -9.21 12.62 12.11
N GLU A 20 -8.79 12.59 13.38
CA GLU A 20 -7.57 11.89 13.78
C GLU A 20 -7.67 10.39 13.45
N GLU A 21 -8.87 9.82 13.56
CA GLU A 21 -9.23 8.47 13.11
C GLU A 21 -8.97 8.28 11.61
N GLY A 22 -9.38 9.22 10.74
CA GLY A 22 -9.15 9.13 9.29
C GLY A 22 -7.67 9.20 8.90
N ARG A 23 -6.84 9.95 9.64
CA ARG A 23 -5.38 10.02 9.44
C ARG A 23 -4.68 8.75 9.90
N GLN A 24 -5.18 8.11 10.95
CA GLN A 24 -4.67 6.82 11.44
C GLN A 24 -5.08 5.69 10.49
N ASP A 25 -6.33 5.68 10.01
CA ASP A 25 -6.82 4.71 9.04
C ASP A 25 -6.10 4.78 7.69
N ALA A 26 -5.67 5.97 7.26
CA ALA A 26 -4.86 6.13 6.05
C ALA A 26 -3.46 5.48 6.16
N LYS A 27 -2.96 5.27 7.39
CA LYS A 27 -1.70 4.55 7.64
C LYS A 27 -1.86 3.04 7.75
N LEU A 28 -3.08 2.53 7.87
CA LEU A 28 -3.32 1.10 8.00
C LEU A 28 -3.33 0.42 6.63
N GLU A 29 -2.79 -0.80 6.59
CA GLU A 29 -2.86 -1.65 5.40
C GLU A 29 -4.33 -2.02 5.13
N LYS A 30 -4.83 -1.65 3.94
CA LYS A 30 -6.20 -1.93 3.50
C LYS A 30 -6.17 -2.97 2.39
N ILE A 31 -7.09 -3.93 2.46
CA ILE A 31 -7.37 -4.84 1.37
C ILE A 31 -8.25 -4.10 0.37
N GLN A 32 -7.83 -4.05 -0.89
CA GLN A 32 -8.49 -3.30 -1.96
C GLN A 32 -8.54 -4.19 -3.22
N GLU A 33 -9.67 -4.18 -3.92
CA GLU A 33 -9.75 -4.76 -5.27
C GLU A 33 -9.31 -3.70 -6.28
N ILE A 34 -8.24 -3.97 -7.00
CA ILE A 34 -7.68 -3.07 -8.02
C ILE A 34 -7.45 -3.81 -9.34
N PRO A 35 -7.59 -3.13 -10.50
CA PRO A 35 -7.21 -3.69 -11.79
C PRO A 35 -5.72 -4.06 -11.85
N LEU A 36 -5.39 -5.22 -12.42
CA LEU A 36 -3.99 -5.64 -12.60
C LEU A 36 -3.18 -4.66 -13.48
N SER A 37 -3.85 -3.90 -14.34
CA SER A 37 -3.22 -2.87 -15.18
C SER A 37 -2.63 -1.70 -14.39
N GLU A 38 -3.03 -1.51 -13.13
CA GLU A 38 -2.47 -0.48 -12.25
C GLU A 38 -1.20 -0.95 -11.54
N LEU A 39 -0.92 -2.26 -11.56
CA LEU A 39 0.30 -2.84 -10.97
C LEU A 39 1.49 -2.63 -11.90
N HIS A 40 2.59 -2.17 -11.32
CA HIS A 40 3.86 -1.98 -12.03
C HIS A 40 4.98 -2.82 -11.39
N PRO A 41 5.97 -3.29 -12.17
CA PRO A 41 7.04 -4.11 -11.64
C PRO A 41 7.91 -3.36 -10.62
N PHE A 42 8.15 -3.99 -9.46
CA PHE A 42 9.11 -3.49 -8.48
C PHE A 42 10.55 -3.87 -8.87
N ARG A 43 11.31 -2.91 -9.41
CA ARG A 43 12.67 -3.15 -9.91
C ARG A 43 13.68 -3.31 -8.77
N ASN A 44 14.76 -4.03 -9.05
CA ASN A 44 15.89 -4.26 -8.12
C ASN A 44 15.54 -4.99 -6.82
N HIS A 45 14.49 -5.82 -6.85
CA HIS A 45 14.14 -6.66 -5.71
C HIS A 45 15.11 -7.86 -5.58
N PRO A 46 15.63 -8.16 -4.38
CA PRO A 46 16.58 -9.26 -4.17
C PRO A 46 15.94 -10.64 -4.39
N PHE A 47 14.62 -10.76 -4.18
CA PHE A 47 13.85 -11.95 -4.51
C PHE A 47 13.21 -11.80 -5.88
N LYS A 48 13.31 -12.84 -6.70
CA LYS A 48 12.70 -12.89 -8.03
C LYS A 48 11.82 -14.11 -8.11
N VAL A 49 10.67 -13.96 -8.77
CA VAL A 49 9.87 -15.10 -9.20
C VAL A 49 10.67 -15.84 -10.27
N LYS A 50 10.81 -17.16 -10.09
CA LYS A 50 11.36 -18.05 -11.09
C LYS A 50 10.20 -18.78 -11.76
N ASP A 51 10.30 -18.96 -13.07
CA ASP A 51 9.35 -19.79 -13.80
C ASP A 51 9.76 -21.27 -13.63
N ASP A 52 9.60 -21.77 -12.42
CA ASP A 52 9.91 -23.15 -12.03
C ASP A 52 8.64 -23.94 -11.69
N GLU A 53 8.82 -25.22 -11.36
CA GLU A 53 7.72 -26.14 -11.03
C GLU A 53 6.84 -25.61 -9.88
N SER A 54 7.45 -24.96 -8.87
CA SER A 54 6.70 -24.41 -7.73
C SER A 54 5.78 -23.26 -8.13
N MET A 55 6.19 -22.46 -9.13
CA MET A 55 5.36 -21.40 -9.69
C MET A 55 4.17 -21.98 -10.46
N MET A 56 4.37 -23.08 -11.19
CA MET A 56 3.29 -23.78 -11.89
C MET A 56 2.27 -24.39 -10.93
N GLU A 57 2.72 -25.07 -9.87
CA GLU A 57 1.83 -25.62 -8.82
C GLU A 57 0.98 -24.52 -8.16
N THR A 58 1.60 -23.36 -7.92
CA THR A 58 0.88 -22.20 -7.36
C THR A 58 -0.20 -21.70 -8.31
N ALA A 59 0.09 -21.62 -9.62
CA ALA A 59 -0.88 -21.20 -10.62
C ALA A 59 -2.05 -22.20 -10.73
N ASP A 60 -1.78 -23.51 -10.68
CA ASP A 60 -2.81 -24.54 -10.69
C ASP A 60 -3.69 -24.47 -9.43
N SER A 61 -3.09 -24.23 -8.26
CA SER A 61 -3.81 -24.02 -7.00
C SER A 61 -4.73 -22.78 -7.07
N ILE A 62 -4.23 -21.65 -7.59
CA ILE A 62 -5.03 -20.44 -7.79
C ILE A 62 -6.19 -20.71 -8.76
N ARG A 63 -5.97 -21.51 -9.81
CA ARG A 63 -7.04 -21.90 -10.75
C ARG A 63 -8.14 -22.72 -10.07
N GLN A 64 -7.79 -23.57 -9.12
CA GLN A 64 -8.73 -24.45 -8.43
C GLN A 64 -9.47 -23.76 -7.28
N TYR A 65 -8.76 -22.95 -6.48
CA TYR A 65 -9.25 -22.41 -5.21
C TYR A 65 -9.36 -20.88 -5.19
N GLY A 66 -8.85 -20.19 -6.21
CA GLY A 66 -8.72 -18.74 -6.21
C GLY A 66 -7.54 -18.26 -5.39
N VAL A 67 -7.47 -16.94 -5.19
CA VAL A 67 -6.45 -16.29 -4.37
C VAL A 67 -6.90 -16.32 -2.91
N LEU A 68 -6.21 -17.10 -2.08
CA LEU A 68 -6.53 -17.25 -0.65
C LEU A 68 -5.96 -16.12 0.22
N VAL A 69 -4.83 -15.54 -0.20
CA VAL A 69 -4.14 -14.47 0.51
C VAL A 69 -3.97 -13.28 -0.43
N PRO A 70 -4.43 -12.07 -0.08
CA PRO A 70 -4.27 -10.89 -0.92
C PRO A 70 -2.80 -10.58 -1.23
N ALA A 71 -2.56 -10.07 -2.43
CA ALA A 71 -1.24 -9.59 -2.82
C ALA A 71 -0.87 -8.30 -2.08
N ILE A 72 0.42 -8.13 -1.80
CA ILE A 72 0.95 -6.92 -1.15
C ILE A 72 1.49 -5.99 -2.24
N ALA A 73 1.00 -4.75 -2.26
CA ALA A 73 1.46 -3.70 -3.17
C ALA A 73 1.78 -2.41 -2.39
N ARG A 74 2.59 -1.54 -2.99
CA ARG A 74 2.89 -0.20 -2.46
C ARG A 74 2.55 0.85 -3.53
N PRO A 75 1.94 1.99 -3.16
CA PRO A 75 1.68 3.10 -4.08
C PRO A 75 2.96 3.83 -4.50
#